data_AF-A0A523BST7-F1
#
_entry.id   AF-A0A523BST7-F1
#
_cell.length_a   1.000
_cell.length_b   1.000
_cell.length_c   1.000
_cell.angle_alpha   90.00
_cell.angle_beta   90.00
_cell.angle_gamma   90.00
#
_symmetry.space_group_name_H-M   'P 1'
#
loop_
_entity.id
_entity.type
_entity.pdbx_description
1 polymer ?
#
loop_
_entity_poly.entity_id
_entity_poly.type
_entity_poly.pdbx_seq_one_letter_code
_entity_poly.pdbx_strand_id
1 'polypeptide(L)'
;MINLPAAGSNGGARPSKDFLTELRRQIESTAGNFRRGEAGPGFSALVSLLDSLDELAGAFSALLAGLAEAGGTEALEQAAAITAAVQDLNATLAEIMEAMGRGDPVLIADLLEYELVVKLDEWQALLGSD
;
A
#
# COMPACT_ATOMS: atom_id res chain seq x y z
N MET A 1 31.90 22.49 0.13
CA MET A 1 31.61 21.08 -0.17
C MET A 1 30.64 20.60 0.89
N ILE A 2 29.37 20.44 0.51
CA ILE A 2 28.34 19.96 1.43
C ILE A 2 28.45 18.43 1.43
N ASN A 3 28.82 17.88 2.58
CA ASN A 3 28.86 16.45 2.81
C ASN A 3 27.41 15.99 3.04
N LEU A 4 26.79 15.42 2.01
CA LEU A 4 25.49 14.75 2.14
C LEU A 4 25.70 13.46 2.93
N PRO A 5 24.90 13.17 3.97
CA PRO A 5 24.99 11.90 4.67
C PRO A 5 24.68 10.76 3.69
N ALA A 6 25.50 9.72 3.75
CA ALA A 6 25.31 8.48 3.01
C ALA A 6 23.88 7.98 3.24
N ALA A 7 23.15 7.78 2.14
CA ALA A 7 21.89 7.06 2.14
C ALA A 7 22.10 5.76 2.90
N GLY A 8 21.37 5.61 4.01
CA GLY A 8 21.36 4.40 4.80
C GLY A 8 21.08 3.20 3.90
N SER A 9 21.78 2.12 4.20
CA SER A 9 21.64 0.80 3.59
C SER A 9 20.19 0.30 3.65
N ASN A 10 19.37 0.61 2.64
CA ASN A 10 18.15 -0.15 2.36
C ASN A 10 18.39 -0.94 1.09
N GLY A 11 19.04 -2.10 1.23
CA GLY A 11 18.84 -3.16 0.24
C GLY A 11 17.34 -3.42 0.13
N GLY A 12 16.81 -3.51 -1.09
CA GLY A 12 15.38 -3.59 -1.37
C GLY A 12 14.73 -4.80 -0.69
N ALA A 13 14.31 -4.60 0.56
CA ALA A 13 13.70 -5.63 1.36
C ALA A 13 12.23 -5.74 0.98
N ARG A 14 11.83 -6.96 0.63
CA ARG A 14 10.42 -7.31 0.52
C ARG A 14 9.73 -7.00 1.86
N PRO A 15 8.48 -6.51 1.82
CA PRO A 15 7.73 -6.31 3.05
C PRO A 15 7.57 -7.66 3.75
N SER A 16 7.69 -7.65 5.08
CA SER A 16 7.53 -8.88 5.87
C SER A 16 6.08 -9.36 5.84
N LYS A 17 5.87 -10.66 6.03
CA LYS A 17 4.54 -11.24 6.18
C LYS A 17 3.76 -10.61 7.35
N ASP A 18 4.46 -10.31 8.44
CA ASP A 18 3.90 -9.65 9.61
C ASP A 18 3.41 -8.24 9.27
N PHE A 19 4.18 -7.49 8.47
CA PHE A 19 3.76 -6.19 7.96
C PHE A 19 2.48 -6.30 7.11
N LEU A 20 2.42 -7.23 6.15
CA LEU A 20 1.23 -7.39 5.30
C LEU A 20 0.00 -7.85 6.10
N THR A 21 0.20 -8.69 7.11
CA THR A 21 -0.86 -9.12 8.03
C THR A 21 -1.37 -7.95 8.87
N GLU A 22 -0.47 -7.13 9.39
CA GLU A 22 -0.83 -5.94 10.16
C GLU A 22 -1.51 -4.89 9.30
N LEU A 23 -1.04 -4.65 8.09
CA LEU A 23 -1.68 -3.76 7.13
C LEU A 23 -3.11 -4.20 6.83
N ARG A 24 -3.33 -5.51 6.57
CA ARG A 24 -4.67 -6.08 6.38
C ARG A 24 -5.58 -5.80 7.58
N ARG A 25 -5.07 -6.05 8.80
CA ARG A 25 -5.79 -5.80 10.05
C ARG A 25 -6.16 -4.32 10.20
N GLN A 26 -5.26 -3.42 9.84
CA GLN A 26 -5.51 -1.97 9.88
C GLN A 26 -6.59 -1.55 8.88
N ILE A 27 -6.57 -2.08 7.66
CA ILE A 27 -7.60 -1.83 6.64
C ILE A 27 -8.97 -2.26 7.16
N GLU A 28 -9.09 -3.50 7.61
CA GLU A 28 -10.34 -4.07 8.15
C GLU A 28 -10.84 -3.29 9.38
N SER A 29 -9.94 -2.93 10.30
CA SER A 29 -10.28 -2.14 11.47
C SER A 29 -10.78 -0.73 11.11
N THR A 30 -10.16 -0.10 10.12
CA THR A 30 -10.51 1.24 9.64
C THR A 30 -11.88 1.21 8.96
N ALA A 31 -12.11 0.25 8.06
CA ALA A 31 -13.42 0.03 7.45
C ALA A 31 -14.50 -0.21 8.51
N GLY A 32 -14.20 -1.03 9.52
CA GLY A 32 -15.10 -1.33 10.63
C GLY A 32 -15.54 -0.09 11.42
N ASN A 33 -14.65 0.86 11.67
CA ASN A 33 -15.01 2.14 12.31
C ASN A 33 -16.04 2.91 11.48
N PHE A 34 -15.81 3.05 10.16
CA PHE A 34 -16.75 3.73 9.28
C PHE A 34 -18.11 3.01 9.18
N ARG A 35 -18.12 1.67 9.11
CA ARG A 35 -19.36 0.87 9.11
C ARG A 35 -20.21 1.08 10.36
N ARG A 36 -19.58 1.29 11.53
CA ARG A 36 -20.28 1.57 12.80
C ARG A 36 -20.76 3.02 12.91
N GLY A 37 -20.49 3.86 11.91
CA GLY A 37 -20.77 5.31 11.97
C GLY A 37 -19.79 6.09 12.84
N GLU A 38 -18.68 5.48 13.25
CA GLU A 38 -17.63 6.09 14.07
C GLU A 38 -16.65 6.87 13.19
N ALA A 39 -17.15 7.90 12.49
CA ALA A 39 -16.34 8.62 11.48
C ALA A 39 -15.09 9.28 12.08
N GLY A 40 -15.15 9.86 13.28
CA GLY A 40 -13.98 10.45 13.95
C GLY A 40 -12.86 9.43 14.18
N PRO A 41 -13.13 8.31 14.90
CA PRO A 41 -12.20 7.19 15.01
C PRO A 41 -11.76 6.60 13.66
N GLY A 42 -12.68 6.51 12.70
CA GLY A 42 -12.41 6.04 11.33
C GLY A 42 -11.36 6.90 10.62
N PHE A 43 -11.50 8.23 10.64
CA PHE A 43 -10.51 9.13 10.06
C PHE A 43 -9.17 9.08 10.80
N SER A 44 -9.17 8.97 12.14
CA SER A 44 -7.93 8.80 12.89
C SER A 44 -7.19 7.51 12.51
N ALA A 45 -7.93 6.40 12.35
CA ALA A 45 -7.35 5.13 11.91
C ALA A 45 -6.89 5.20 10.45
N LEU A 46 -7.63 5.90 9.59
CA LEU A 46 -7.27 6.11 8.18
C LEU A 46 -5.94 6.85 8.04
N VAL A 47 -5.65 7.84 8.88
CA VAL A 47 -4.34 8.52 8.88
C VAL A 47 -3.20 7.54 9.15
N SER A 48 -3.32 6.70 10.18
CA SER A 48 -2.31 5.67 10.48
C SER A 48 -2.20 4.61 9.39
N LEU A 49 -3.33 4.29 8.73
CA LEU A 49 -3.33 3.38 7.58
C LEU A 49 -2.57 3.98 6.39
N LEU A 50 -2.72 5.29 6.12
CA LEU A 50 -1.99 5.96 5.04
C LEU A 50 -0.47 5.88 5.24
N ASP A 51 0.01 6.00 6.48
CA ASP A 51 1.45 5.83 6.78
C ASP A 51 1.94 4.41 6.42
N SER A 52 1.15 3.38 6.74
CA SER A 52 1.49 1.99 6.38
C SER A 52 1.40 1.74 4.86
N LEU A 53 0.49 2.42 4.16
CA LEU A 53 0.40 2.34 2.70
C LEU A 53 1.58 3.05 2.00
N ASP A 54 2.12 4.12 2.59
CA ASP A 54 3.37 4.75 2.12
C ASP A 54 4.56 3.79 2.25
N GLU A 55 4.66 3.07 3.36
CA GLU A 55 5.70 2.03 3.53
C GLU A 55 5.56 0.91 2.47
N LEU A 56 4.34 0.49 2.16
CA LEU A 56 4.07 -0.47 1.07
C LEU A 56 4.49 0.09 -0.30
N ALA A 57 4.19 1.36 -0.59
CA ALA A 57 4.62 2.02 -1.83
C ALA A 57 6.16 2.13 -1.93
N GLY A 58 6.83 2.37 -0.80
CA GLY A 58 8.28 2.29 -0.68
C GLY A 58 8.82 0.91 -1.04
N ALA A 59 8.17 -0.16 -0.56
CA ALA A 59 8.55 -1.53 -0.89
C ALA A 59 8.39 -1.85 -2.38
N PHE A 60 7.31 -1.40 -3.03
CA PHE A 60 7.16 -1.53 -4.49
C PHE A 60 8.28 -0.81 -5.25
N SER A 61 8.62 0.41 -4.82
CA SER A 61 9.69 1.20 -5.43
C SER A 61 11.05 0.51 -5.31
N ALA A 62 11.34 -0.08 -4.16
CA ALA A 62 12.56 -0.83 -3.92
C ALA A 62 12.65 -2.09 -4.79
N LEU A 63 11.55 -2.80 -4.97
CA LEU A 63 11.49 -3.97 -5.86
C LEU A 63 11.69 -3.59 -7.33
N LEU A 64 11.06 -2.51 -7.79
CA LEU A 64 11.26 -2.00 -9.15
C LEU A 64 12.74 -1.64 -9.41
N ALA A 65 13.39 -0.99 -8.44
CA ALA A 65 14.82 -0.67 -8.55
C ALA A 65 15.68 -1.94 -8.67
N GLY A 66 15.43 -2.95 -7.85
CA GLY A 66 16.16 -4.23 -7.92
C GLY A 66 15.95 -4.98 -9.24
N LEU A 67 14.75 -4.93 -9.82
CA LEU A 67 14.46 -5.58 -11.10
C LEU A 67 15.12 -4.86 -12.28
N ALA A 68 15.21 -3.53 -12.22
CA ALA A 68 15.91 -2.74 -13.22
C ALA A 68 17.42 -3.09 -13.28
N GLU A 69 18.02 -3.46 -12.14
CA GLU A 69 19.41 -3.90 -12.06
C GLU A 69 19.61 -5.34 -12.56
N ALA A 70 18.65 -6.24 -12.32
CA ALA A 70 18.74 -7.65 -12.72
C ALA A 70 18.69 -7.85 -14.24
N GLY A 71 17.80 -7.12 -14.93
CA GLY A 71 17.57 -7.24 -16.37
C GLY A 71 16.97 -8.59 -16.81
N GLY A 72 16.67 -8.71 -18.11
CA GLY A 72 16.07 -9.92 -18.71
C GLY A 72 14.54 -9.91 -18.76
N THR A 73 13.97 -10.87 -19.48
CA THR A 73 12.52 -10.91 -19.79
C THR A 73 11.65 -11.13 -18.54
N GLU A 74 12.04 -12.05 -17.66
CA GLU A 74 11.30 -12.32 -16.41
C GLU A 74 11.27 -11.09 -15.48
N ALA A 75 12.40 -10.36 -15.40
CA ALA A 75 12.47 -9.14 -14.61
C ALA A 75 11.56 -8.03 -15.18
N LEU A 76 11.42 -7.95 -16.50
CA LEU A 76 10.51 -7.00 -17.16
C LEU A 76 9.04 -7.34 -16.89
N GLU A 77 8.66 -8.61 -16.95
CA GLU A 77 7.30 -9.06 -16.63
C GLU A 77 6.95 -8.75 -15.17
N GLN A 78 7.87 -9.03 -14.24
CA GLN A 78 7.66 -8.72 -12.83
C GLN A 78 7.60 -7.20 -12.58
N ALA A 79 8.44 -6.42 -13.24
CA ALA A 79 8.41 -4.96 -13.14
C ALA A 79 7.09 -4.38 -13.67
N ALA A 80 6.53 -4.94 -14.74
CA ALA A 80 5.22 -4.55 -15.26
C ALA A 80 4.10 -4.85 -14.25
N ALA A 81 4.12 -6.03 -13.62
CA ALA A 81 3.14 -6.40 -12.60
C ALA A 81 3.19 -5.48 -11.37
N ILE A 82 4.40 -5.16 -10.88
CA ILE A 82 4.56 -4.21 -9.76
C ILE A 82 4.13 -2.80 -10.17
N THR A 83 4.44 -2.37 -11.40
CA THR A 83 3.98 -1.07 -11.91
C THR A 83 2.46 -0.98 -11.92
N ALA A 84 1.77 -2.05 -12.34
CA ALA A 84 0.32 -2.13 -12.29
C ALA A 84 -0.21 -2.06 -10.85
N ALA A 85 0.41 -2.77 -9.91
CA ALA A 85 0.06 -2.70 -8.49
C ALA A 85 0.18 -1.28 -7.92
N VAL A 86 1.24 -0.54 -8.28
CA VAL A 86 1.42 0.86 -7.87
C VAL A 86 0.34 1.77 -8.47
N GLN A 87 -0.03 1.56 -9.74
CA GLN A 87 -1.10 2.33 -10.39
C GLN A 87 -2.44 2.08 -9.71
N ASP A 88 -2.75 0.83 -9.41
CA ASP A 88 -3.96 0.43 -8.70
C ASP A 88 -4.03 1.03 -7.29
N LEU A 89 -2.92 0.99 -6.53
CA LEU A 89 -2.84 1.61 -5.21
C LEU A 89 -3.14 3.11 -5.29
N ASN A 90 -2.51 3.81 -6.24
CA ASN A 90 -2.72 5.25 -6.43
C ASN A 90 -4.17 5.58 -6.83
N ALA A 91 -4.81 4.74 -7.66
CA ALA A 91 -6.20 4.91 -8.05
C ALA A 91 -7.13 4.77 -6.83
N THR A 92 -7.00 3.68 -6.06
CA THR A 92 -7.81 3.46 -4.84
C THR A 92 -7.58 4.58 -3.81
N LEU A 93 -6.34 5.06 -3.63
CA LEU A 93 -6.06 6.20 -2.74
C LEU A 93 -6.74 7.50 -3.21
N ALA A 94 -6.74 7.77 -4.52
CA ALA A 94 -7.43 8.94 -5.07
C ALA A 94 -8.94 8.87 -4.82
N GLU A 95 -9.56 7.69 -4.96
CA GLU A 95 -10.98 7.47 -4.68
C GLU A 95 -11.30 7.64 -3.18
N ILE A 96 -10.44 7.13 -2.30
CA ILE A 96 -10.56 7.35 -0.85
C ILE A 96 -10.50 8.85 -0.54
N MET A 97 -9.54 9.59 -1.12
CA MET A 97 -9.42 11.03 -0.92
C MET A 97 -10.65 11.79 -1.45
N GLU A 98 -11.23 11.38 -2.57
CA GLU A 98 -12.47 11.95 -3.09
C GLU A 98 -13.65 11.69 -2.14
N ALA A 99 -13.79 10.45 -1.65
CA ALA A 99 -14.80 10.07 -0.67
C ALA A 99 -14.66 10.87 0.65
N MET A 100 -13.42 11.08 1.12
CA MET A 100 -13.14 11.96 2.25
C MET A 100 -13.59 13.40 1.98
N GLY A 101 -13.28 13.94 0.80
CA GLY A 101 -13.68 15.30 0.40
C GLY A 101 -15.21 15.49 0.33
N ARG A 102 -15.94 14.42 0.00
CA ARG A 102 -17.41 14.39 -0.01
C ARG A 102 -18.02 14.08 1.36
N GLY A 103 -17.21 13.66 2.34
CA GLY A 103 -17.70 13.21 3.65
C GLY A 103 -18.53 11.93 3.56
N ASP A 104 -18.15 11.00 2.68
CA ASP A 104 -18.85 9.73 2.45
C ASP A 104 -18.16 8.55 3.15
N PRO A 105 -18.47 8.29 4.44
CA PRO A 105 -17.84 7.21 5.19
C PRO A 105 -18.22 5.81 4.67
N VAL A 106 -19.37 5.68 4.00
CA VAL A 106 -19.82 4.39 3.47
C VAL A 106 -18.94 3.99 2.30
N LEU A 107 -18.70 4.92 1.38
CA LEU A 107 -17.81 4.69 0.26
C LEU A 107 -16.37 4.43 0.73
N ILE A 108 -15.86 5.16 1.73
CA ILE A 108 -14.53 4.87 2.29
C ILE A 108 -14.48 3.42 2.82
N ALA A 109 -15.51 2.98 3.55
CA ALA A 109 -15.56 1.61 4.04
C ALA A 109 -15.59 0.58 2.89
N ASP A 110 -16.35 0.85 1.83
CA ASP A 110 -16.44 -0.03 0.65
C ASP A 110 -15.08 -0.15 -0.06
N LEU A 111 -14.40 0.97 -0.31
CA LEU A 111 -13.08 1.01 -0.94
C LEU A 111 -12.03 0.24 -0.12
N LEU A 112 -12.06 0.39 1.21
CA LEU A 112 -11.14 -0.32 2.09
C LEU A 112 -11.43 -1.83 2.10
N GLU A 113 -12.69 -2.22 2.31
CA GLU A 113 -13.10 -3.61 2.54
C GLU A 113 -13.13 -4.46 1.27
N TYR A 114 -13.63 -3.91 0.16
CA TYR A 114 -13.89 -4.67 -1.06
C TYR A 114 -12.88 -4.43 -2.17
N GLU A 115 -12.10 -3.35 -2.11
CA GLU A 115 -11.03 -3.11 -3.10
C GLU A 115 -9.65 -3.28 -2.49
N LEU A 116 -9.31 -2.52 -1.46
CA LEU A 116 -7.93 -2.49 -0.94
C LEU A 116 -7.51 -3.80 -0.28
N VAL A 117 -8.40 -4.47 0.48
CA VAL A 117 -8.11 -5.82 1.01
C VAL A 117 -7.88 -6.83 -0.12
N VAL A 118 -8.72 -6.82 -1.15
CA VAL A 118 -8.60 -7.75 -2.29
C VAL A 118 -7.28 -7.54 -3.03
N LYS A 119 -6.94 -6.28 -3.32
CA LYS A 119 -5.67 -5.92 -3.94
C LYS A 119 -4.47 -6.32 -3.07
N LEU A 120 -4.55 -6.15 -1.76
CA LEU A 120 -3.48 -6.55 -0.85
C LEU A 120 -3.23 -8.07 -0.91
N ASP A 121 -4.29 -8.88 -0.95
CA ASP A 121 -4.17 -10.33 -1.08
C ASP A 121 -3.55 -10.73 -2.44
N GLU A 122 -3.88 -10.03 -3.53
CA GLU A 122 -3.23 -10.21 -4.84
C GLU A 122 -1.74 -9.83 -4.82
N TRP A 123 -1.40 -8.72 -4.14
CA TRP A 123 -0.03 -8.23 -4.06
C TRP A 123 0.86 -9.08 -3.16
N GLN A 124 0.32 -9.80 -2.17
CA GLN A 124 1.09 -10.73 -1.35
C GLN A 124 1.84 -11.77 -2.20
N ALA A 125 1.22 -12.24 -3.29
CA ALA A 125 1.85 -13.16 -4.24
C ALA A 125 3.00 -12.49 -5.02
N LEU A 126 2.85 -11.22 -5.40
CA LEU A 126 3.87 -10.44 -6.12
C LEU A 126 5.07 -10.09 -5.22
N LEU A 127 4.80 -9.78 -3.96
CA LEU A 127 5.80 -9.40 -2.96
C LEU A 127 6.56 -10.62 -2.42
N GLY A 128 6.08 -11.83 -2.70
CA GLY A 128 6.73 -13.10 -2.41
C GLY A 128 6.98 -13.32 -0.92
N SER A 129 5.88 -13.31 -0.16
CA SER A 129 5.84 -13.56 1.28
C SER A 129 5.73 -15.07 1.60
N ASP A 130 6.79 -15.82 1.30
CA ASP A 130 7.04 -17.16 1.87
C ASP A 130 7.89 -17.08 3.14
#